data_AF-A0A973CM39-F1
#
_entry.id   AF-A0A973CM39-F1
#
_cell.length_a   1.000
_cell.length_b   1.000
_cell.length_c   1.000
_cell.angle_alpha   90.00
_cell.angle_beta   90.00
_cell.angle_gamma   90.00
#
_symmetry.space_group_name_H-M   'P 1'
#
loop_
_entity.id
_entity.type
_entity.pdbx_description
1 polymer ?
#
loop_
_entity_poly.entity_id
_entity_poly.type
_entity_poly.pdbx_seq_one_letter_code
_entity_poly.pdbx_strand_id
1 'polypeptide(L)'
;MPKEKFTFVNYGGSYQLDIQQAEDLRALENLDEPFWMATSAPLHQLKCDKKFLSYLDENKNQRILSTDIKRASQWILDRLSDYTFINDKNDSIKISQIDQTDEAGKKIAATIKVILKVKTKSESSVLTLAEVCEEIAQLDMGERSGDGIMGPDSTPEKFKGFITDIISTLGGVDDTNGVKGVNAGMLTSFNEKSKALINWHTHEKETIRVPEILPLDEKTANAHNKMLELKVLFDDYFLLCRTYSLNELLEREHPPFVCPDDVFESPEKLKTYMLAAPLAKPTLPDILDLTKPLNPQYIDKIYDFIDTVVMSVIPDFNYETLTEKQWIKIKNYFLPYE
;
A
#
# COMPACT_ATOMS: atom_id res chain seq x y z
N MET A 1 19.95 -66.53 -4.16
CA MET A 1 21.11 -65.65 -4.41
C MET A 1 20.55 -64.27 -4.71
N PRO A 2 21.10 -63.17 -4.16
CA PRO A 2 20.68 -61.85 -4.56
C PRO A 2 20.86 -61.76 -6.08
N LYS A 3 19.82 -61.31 -6.81
CA LYS A 3 19.88 -61.21 -8.28
C LYS A 3 20.80 -60.08 -8.74
N GLU A 4 21.19 -59.19 -7.84
CA GLU A 4 21.91 -57.95 -8.12
C GLU A 4 23.33 -58.02 -7.55
N LYS A 5 24.29 -57.52 -8.31
CA LYS A 5 25.71 -57.49 -7.93
C LYS A 5 26.04 -56.10 -7.40
N PHE A 6 26.42 -56.01 -6.13
CA PHE A 6 26.93 -54.77 -5.54
C PHE A 6 28.45 -54.75 -5.58
N THR A 7 29.02 -53.59 -5.87
CA THR A 7 30.47 -53.34 -5.80
C THR A 7 30.78 -52.64 -4.48
N PHE A 8 31.76 -53.15 -3.74
CA PHE A 8 32.21 -52.54 -2.49
C PHE A 8 33.69 -52.14 -2.59
N VAL A 9 34.00 -50.92 -2.17
CA VAL A 9 35.36 -50.37 -2.17
C VAL A 9 35.83 -50.20 -0.72
N ASN A 10 37.09 -50.56 -0.47
CA ASN A 10 37.69 -50.41 0.86
C ASN A 10 38.12 -48.96 1.07
N TYR A 11 37.46 -48.28 2.01
CA TYR A 11 37.83 -46.97 2.51
C TYR A 11 38.31 -47.12 3.96
N GLY A 12 39.63 -47.01 4.15
CA GLY A 12 40.24 -46.96 5.48
C GLY A 12 39.99 -48.18 6.36
N GLY A 13 39.83 -49.37 5.77
CA GLY A 13 39.56 -50.62 6.50
C GLY A 13 38.08 -51.01 6.58
N SER A 14 37.17 -50.17 6.05
CA SER A 14 35.74 -50.48 5.93
C SER A 14 35.34 -50.62 4.46
N TYR A 15 34.53 -51.63 4.14
CA TYR A 15 33.96 -51.78 2.80
C TYR A 15 32.68 -50.95 2.69
N GLN A 16 32.64 -50.04 1.73
CA GLN A 16 31.49 -49.17 1.49
C GLN A 16 30.94 -49.45 0.09
N LEU A 17 29.61 -49.37 -0.05
CA LEU A 17 28.96 -49.54 -1.34
C LEU A 17 29.45 -48.44 -2.29
N ASP A 18 29.85 -48.86 -3.49
CA ASP A 18 30.24 -47.98 -4.58
C ASP A 18 29.11 -47.94 -5.62
N ILE A 19 28.55 -46.76 -5.83
CA ILE A 19 27.47 -46.51 -6.80
C ILE A 19 28.11 -45.88 -8.03
N GLN A 20 28.24 -46.65 -9.10
CA GLN A 20 28.90 -46.20 -10.33
C GLN A 20 27.92 -45.98 -11.48
N GLN A 21 26.87 -46.82 -11.55
CA GLN A 21 25.92 -46.87 -12.65
C GLN A 21 24.48 -46.82 -12.17
N ALA A 22 23.56 -46.55 -13.10
CA ALA A 22 22.14 -46.46 -12.84
C ALA A 22 21.55 -47.80 -12.34
N GLU A 23 22.11 -48.92 -12.77
CA GLU A 23 21.80 -50.26 -12.25
C GLU A 23 22.09 -50.40 -10.74
N ASP A 24 23.16 -49.76 -10.25
CA ASP A 24 23.51 -49.80 -8.82
C ASP A 24 22.46 -49.05 -7.99
N LEU A 25 21.95 -47.91 -8.50
CA LEU A 25 20.87 -47.14 -7.87
C LEU A 25 19.58 -47.96 -7.77
N ARG A 26 19.23 -48.67 -8.85
CA ARG A 26 18.08 -49.57 -8.87
C ARG A 26 18.21 -50.70 -7.84
N ALA A 27 19.42 -51.23 -7.67
CA ALA A 27 19.66 -52.30 -6.73
C ALA A 27 19.53 -51.87 -5.25
N LEU A 28 19.59 -50.57 -4.94
CA LEU A 28 19.52 -50.06 -3.56
C LEU A 28 18.27 -50.48 -2.79
N GLU A 29 17.15 -50.72 -3.48
CA GLU A 29 15.92 -51.21 -2.84
C GLU A 29 16.20 -52.49 -2.03
N ASN A 30 16.98 -53.41 -2.62
CA ASN A 30 17.32 -54.71 -2.09
C ASN A 30 18.56 -54.73 -1.19
N LEU A 31 19.19 -53.58 -0.93
CA LEU A 31 20.38 -53.50 -0.10
C LEU A 31 20.03 -53.60 1.39
N ASP A 32 20.57 -54.62 2.07
CA ASP A 32 20.38 -54.80 3.51
C ASP A 32 21.05 -53.69 4.33
N GLU A 33 20.43 -53.33 5.46
CA GLU A 33 20.91 -52.27 6.37
C GLU A 33 22.39 -52.39 6.81
N PRO A 34 22.94 -53.59 7.10
CA PRO A 34 24.34 -53.73 7.51
C PRO A 34 25.37 -53.29 6.46
N PHE A 35 24.98 -53.11 5.20
CA PHE A 35 25.86 -52.64 4.13
C PHE A 35 25.88 -51.12 3.98
N TRP A 36 25.05 -50.40 4.73
CA TRP A 36 25.08 -48.94 4.79
C TRP A 36 26.17 -48.49 5.77
N MET A 37 27.04 -47.57 5.35
CA MET A 37 28.03 -46.95 6.24
C MET A 37 27.36 -46.26 7.44
N ALA A 38 26.22 -45.62 7.20
CA ALA A 38 25.37 -45.05 8.22
C ALA A 38 23.90 -45.19 7.79
N THR A 39 23.04 -45.62 8.71
CA THR A 39 21.59 -45.64 8.49
C THR A 39 20.93 -44.29 8.77
N SER A 40 21.70 -43.33 9.31
CA SER A 40 21.25 -41.99 9.61
C SER A 40 22.40 -41.00 9.63
N ALA A 41 22.41 -40.03 8.71
CA ALA A 41 23.43 -38.98 8.60
C ALA A 41 22.82 -37.59 8.85
N PRO A 42 23.36 -36.77 9.77
CA PRO A 42 22.86 -35.42 10.00
C PRO A 42 23.21 -34.49 8.83
N LEU A 43 22.24 -33.67 8.40
CA LEU A 43 22.39 -32.79 7.22
C LEU A 43 23.60 -31.85 7.30
N HIS A 44 23.87 -31.28 8.48
CA HIS A 44 24.94 -30.30 8.67
C HIS A 44 26.37 -30.87 8.48
N GLN A 45 26.54 -32.19 8.44
CA GLN A 45 27.84 -32.83 8.21
C GLN A 45 28.09 -33.12 6.72
N LEU A 46 27.05 -33.05 5.88
CA LEU A 46 27.15 -33.33 4.45
C LEU A 46 27.56 -32.06 3.69
N LYS A 47 28.69 -32.13 2.98
CA LYS A 47 29.12 -31.08 2.04
C LYS A 47 28.42 -31.29 0.69
N CYS A 48 27.15 -30.94 0.62
CA CYS A 48 26.31 -31.04 -0.58
C CYS A 48 25.42 -29.79 -0.72
N ASP A 49 24.75 -29.65 -1.88
CA ASP A 49 23.79 -28.58 -2.10
C ASP A 49 22.64 -28.66 -1.07
N LYS A 50 22.36 -27.55 -0.40
CA LYS A 50 21.38 -27.51 0.69
C LYS A 50 19.95 -27.74 0.20
N LYS A 51 19.64 -27.27 -1.01
CA LYS A 51 18.30 -27.41 -1.60
C LYS A 51 18.05 -28.88 -1.97
N PHE A 52 19.03 -29.54 -2.59
CA PHE A 52 19.00 -30.98 -2.83
C PHE A 52 18.82 -31.77 -1.54
N LEU A 53 19.59 -31.48 -0.49
CA LEU A 53 19.46 -32.12 0.81
C LEU A 53 18.06 -31.95 1.42
N SER A 54 17.42 -30.79 1.22
CA SER A 54 16.05 -30.55 1.68
C SER A 54 14.99 -31.39 0.94
N TYR A 55 15.26 -31.81 -0.30
CA TYR A 55 14.38 -32.74 -1.03
C TYR A 55 14.54 -34.19 -0.55
N LEU A 56 15.72 -34.55 -0.05
CA LEU A 56 15.95 -35.86 0.55
C LEU A 56 15.31 -35.96 1.95
N ASP A 57 15.39 -34.90 2.77
CA ASP A 57 14.78 -34.83 4.12
C ASP A 57 13.29 -34.45 4.08
N GLU A 58 12.45 -35.34 3.54
CA GLU A 58 11.02 -35.08 3.34
C GLU A 58 10.25 -34.83 4.65
N ASN A 59 10.64 -35.53 5.73
CA ASN A 59 10.01 -35.37 7.06
C ASN A 59 10.62 -34.23 7.90
N LYS A 60 11.59 -33.48 7.33
CA LYS A 60 12.24 -32.30 7.94
C LYS A 60 12.89 -32.60 9.30
N ASN A 61 13.42 -33.80 9.49
CA ASN A 61 14.04 -34.21 10.75
C ASN A 61 15.53 -33.83 10.85
N GLN A 62 16.05 -33.13 9.83
CA GLN A 62 17.45 -32.69 9.70
C GLN A 62 18.46 -33.83 9.56
N ARG A 63 18.01 -35.00 9.11
CA ARG A 63 18.83 -36.20 8.92
C ARG A 63 18.39 -36.95 7.65
N ILE A 64 19.34 -37.61 6.99
CA ILE A 64 19.07 -38.51 5.87
C ILE A 64 19.19 -39.93 6.35
N LEU A 65 18.11 -40.70 6.19
CA LEU A 65 18.08 -42.13 6.49
C LEU A 65 18.41 -42.95 5.24
N SER A 66 18.83 -44.21 5.43
CA SER A 66 18.97 -45.16 4.32
C SER A 66 17.65 -45.31 3.54
N THR A 67 16.50 -45.25 4.24
CA THR A 67 15.16 -45.26 3.63
C THR A 67 14.90 -44.05 2.76
N ASP A 68 15.43 -42.87 3.10
CA ASP A 68 15.30 -41.67 2.27
C ASP A 68 16.06 -41.80 0.96
N ILE A 69 17.27 -42.37 1.00
CA ILE A 69 18.05 -42.65 -0.20
C ILE A 69 17.37 -43.70 -1.08
N LYS A 70 16.85 -44.79 -0.49
CA LYS A 70 16.09 -45.80 -1.24
C LYS A 70 14.86 -45.19 -1.93
N ARG A 71 14.09 -44.38 -1.19
CA ARG A 71 12.92 -43.65 -1.73
C ARG A 71 13.30 -42.70 -2.85
N ALA A 72 14.35 -41.90 -2.68
CA ALA A 72 14.82 -40.96 -3.70
C ALA A 72 15.33 -41.69 -4.96
N SER A 73 16.02 -42.82 -4.77
CA SER A 73 16.44 -43.70 -5.87
C SER A 73 15.23 -44.23 -6.63
N GLN A 74 14.23 -44.77 -5.93
CA GLN A 74 13.03 -45.26 -6.58
C GLN A 74 12.29 -44.14 -7.33
N TRP A 75 12.19 -42.95 -6.72
CA TRP A 75 11.53 -41.81 -7.33
C TRP A 75 12.16 -41.42 -8.67
N ILE A 76 13.49 -41.31 -8.76
CA ILE A 76 14.15 -40.94 -10.03
C ILE A 76 13.97 -42.04 -11.09
N LEU A 77 14.00 -43.32 -10.69
CA LEU A 77 13.76 -44.45 -11.59
C LEU A 77 12.33 -44.44 -12.15
N ASP A 78 11.35 -44.09 -11.32
CA ASP A 78 9.94 -43.98 -11.73
C ASP A 78 9.67 -42.74 -12.60
N ARG A 79 10.55 -41.72 -12.55
CA ARG A 79 10.37 -40.47 -13.33
C ARG A 79 11.02 -40.53 -14.72
N LEU A 80 11.96 -41.43 -14.95
CA LEU A 80 12.71 -41.51 -16.20
C LEU A 80 12.19 -42.63 -17.09
N SER A 81 11.99 -42.34 -18.38
CA SER A 81 11.59 -43.35 -19.37
C SER A 81 12.71 -44.35 -19.67
N ASP A 82 13.95 -43.91 -19.55
CA ASP A 82 15.15 -44.73 -19.56
C ASP A 82 16.11 -44.20 -18.48
N TYR A 83 16.31 -44.98 -17.43
CA TYR A 83 17.12 -44.59 -16.28
C TYR A 83 18.63 -44.65 -16.55
N THR A 84 19.07 -45.28 -17.65
CA THR A 84 20.49 -45.41 -17.98
C THR A 84 21.15 -44.06 -18.28
N PHE A 85 20.36 -43.02 -18.60
CA PHE A 85 20.85 -41.64 -18.77
C PHE A 85 21.54 -41.07 -17.52
N ILE A 86 21.29 -41.61 -16.32
CA ILE A 86 22.02 -41.22 -15.11
C ILE A 86 23.54 -41.45 -15.27
N ASN A 87 23.93 -42.44 -16.08
CA ASN A 87 25.34 -42.78 -16.34
C ASN A 87 26.10 -41.65 -17.06
N ASP A 88 25.40 -40.76 -17.76
CA ASP A 88 26.00 -39.63 -18.45
C ASP A 88 26.52 -38.55 -17.48
N LYS A 89 26.13 -38.61 -16.20
CA LYS A 89 26.57 -37.70 -15.12
C LYS A 89 26.48 -36.21 -15.49
N ASN A 90 25.37 -35.83 -16.13
CA ASN A 90 25.10 -34.46 -16.53
C ASN A 90 23.98 -33.82 -15.67
N ASP A 91 23.82 -32.51 -15.80
CA ASP A 91 22.87 -31.68 -15.07
C ASP A 91 21.68 -31.25 -15.95
N SER A 92 21.30 -32.08 -16.92
CA SER A 92 20.43 -31.68 -18.02
C SER A 92 19.42 -32.76 -18.40
N ILE A 93 18.23 -32.35 -18.85
CA ILE A 93 17.15 -33.27 -19.18
C ILE A 93 16.35 -32.81 -20.40
N LYS A 94 15.80 -33.77 -21.15
CA LYS A 94 14.84 -33.57 -22.24
C LYS A 94 13.48 -34.10 -21.84
N ILE A 95 12.42 -33.52 -22.41
CA ILE A 95 11.04 -33.99 -22.21
C ILE A 95 10.88 -35.47 -22.58
N SER A 96 11.59 -35.94 -23.61
CA SER A 96 11.54 -37.34 -24.05
C SER A 96 12.12 -38.34 -23.04
N GLN A 97 12.90 -37.87 -22.07
CA GLN A 97 13.53 -38.70 -21.04
C GLN A 97 12.64 -38.86 -19.80
N ILE A 98 11.52 -38.14 -19.71
CA ILE A 98 10.56 -38.24 -18.62
C ILE A 98 9.51 -39.30 -18.95
N ASP A 99 9.27 -40.22 -18.02
CA ASP A 99 8.11 -41.11 -18.09
C ASP A 99 6.84 -40.31 -17.79
N GLN A 100 5.86 -40.37 -18.70
CA GLN A 100 4.57 -39.66 -18.62
C GLN A 100 3.39 -40.63 -18.43
N THR A 101 3.66 -41.88 -18.05
CA THR A 101 2.62 -42.89 -17.79
C THR A 101 1.71 -42.49 -16.62
N ASP A 102 2.26 -41.88 -15.57
CA ASP A 102 1.51 -41.41 -14.40
C ASP A 102 1.31 -39.88 -14.37
N GLU A 103 0.48 -39.41 -13.44
CA GLU A 103 0.15 -37.99 -13.29
C GLU A 103 1.34 -37.12 -12.86
N ALA A 104 2.25 -37.66 -12.05
CA ALA A 104 3.41 -36.90 -11.59
C ALA A 104 4.42 -36.69 -12.72
N GLY A 105 4.63 -37.69 -13.57
CA GLY A 105 5.44 -37.63 -14.78
C GLY A 105 4.88 -36.64 -15.81
N LYS A 106 3.57 -36.68 -16.07
CA LYS A 106 2.88 -35.68 -16.91
C LYS A 106 3.06 -34.26 -16.39
N LYS A 107 2.97 -34.05 -15.07
CA LYS A 107 3.21 -32.74 -14.45
C LYS A 107 4.63 -32.26 -14.68
N ILE A 108 5.64 -33.12 -14.47
CA ILE A 108 7.04 -32.77 -14.72
C ILE A 108 7.25 -32.39 -16.19
N ALA A 109 6.73 -33.19 -17.13
CA ALA A 109 6.83 -32.90 -18.56
C ALA A 109 6.14 -31.57 -18.92
N ALA A 110 4.96 -31.29 -18.36
CA ALA A 110 4.27 -30.02 -18.54
C ALA A 110 5.08 -28.84 -17.98
N THR A 111 5.69 -28.98 -16.81
CA THR A 111 6.58 -27.97 -16.23
C THR A 111 7.77 -27.71 -17.13
N ILE A 112 8.46 -28.74 -17.62
CA ILE A 112 9.59 -28.57 -18.56
C ILE A 112 9.15 -27.81 -19.82
N LYS A 113 7.96 -28.13 -20.38
CA LYS A 113 7.42 -27.38 -21.53
C LYS A 113 7.21 -25.90 -21.25
N VAL A 114 6.67 -25.57 -20.06
CA VAL A 114 6.47 -24.18 -19.64
C VAL A 114 7.81 -23.45 -19.58
N ILE A 115 8.81 -24.03 -18.91
CA ILE A 115 10.14 -23.40 -18.76
C ILE A 115 10.80 -23.20 -20.13
N LEU A 116 10.76 -24.22 -21.02
CA LEU A 116 11.31 -24.10 -22.37
C LEU A 116 10.62 -23.00 -23.18
N LYS A 117 9.30 -22.86 -23.04
CA LYS A 117 8.53 -21.81 -23.70
C LYS A 117 8.91 -20.42 -23.21
N VAL A 118 9.06 -20.22 -21.89
CA VAL A 118 9.53 -18.94 -21.31
C VAL A 118 10.90 -18.58 -21.86
N LYS A 119 11.79 -19.57 -21.97
CA LYS A 119 13.14 -19.40 -22.54
C LYS A 119 13.17 -19.35 -24.08
N THR A 120 12.01 -19.34 -24.76
CA THR A 120 11.90 -19.29 -26.23
C THR A 120 12.66 -20.44 -26.93
N LYS A 121 12.71 -21.62 -26.31
CA LYS A 121 13.35 -22.82 -26.83
C LYS A 121 12.32 -23.79 -27.44
N SER A 122 12.78 -24.64 -28.37
CA SER A 122 11.99 -25.76 -28.89
C SER A 122 11.70 -26.78 -27.79
N GLU A 123 10.54 -27.46 -27.82
CA GLU A 123 10.21 -28.58 -26.91
C GLU A 123 11.21 -29.75 -26.98
N SER A 124 11.96 -29.90 -28.08
CA SER A 124 13.00 -30.92 -28.20
C SER A 124 14.35 -30.53 -27.57
N SER A 125 14.45 -29.32 -27.02
CA SER A 125 15.69 -28.79 -26.45
C SER A 125 16.00 -29.43 -25.10
N VAL A 126 17.29 -29.40 -24.74
CA VAL A 126 17.75 -29.75 -23.40
C VAL A 126 17.45 -28.60 -22.45
N LEU A 127 16.96 -28.93 -21.25
CA LEU A 127 16.80 -28.03 -20.11
C LEU A 127 17.86 -28.36 -19.05
N THR A 128 18.64 -27.37 -18.62
CA THR A 128 19.68 -27.56 -17.59
C THR A 128 19.17 -27.22 -16.18
N LEU A 129 19.84 -27.73 -15.15
CA LEU A 129 19.54 -27.39 -13.76
C LEU A 129 19.67 -25.88 -13.50
N ALA A 130 20.70 -25.24 -14.08
CA ALA A 130 20.89 -23.79 -13.96
C ALA A 130 19.69 -23.01 -14.51
N GLU A 131 19.13 -23.46 -15.63
CA GLU A 131 17.94 -22.85 -16.25
C GLU A 131 16.68 -23.01 -15.40
N VAL A 132 16.53 -24.16 -14.75
CA VAL A 132 15.44 -24.40 -13.79
C VAL A 132 15.59 -23.48 -12.56
N CYS A 133 16.79 -23.37 -12.02
CA CYS A 133 17.05 -22.50 -10.87
C CYS A 133 16.81 -21.02 -11.19
N GLU A 134 17.21 -20.57 -12.38
CA GLU A 134 16.94 -19.20 -12.85
C GLU A 134 15.43 -18.94 -12.97
N GLU A 135 14.68 -19.88 -13.56
CA GLU A 135 13.23 -19.74 -13.69
C GLU A 135 12.54 -19.71 -12.32
N ILE A 136 12.95 -20.57 -11.38
CA ILE A 136 12.42 -20.53 -10.02
C ILE A 136 12.69 -19.16 -9.39
N ALA A 137 13.91 -18.62 -9.52
CA ALA A 137 14.24 -17.31 -9.00
C ALA A 137 13.40 -16.19 -9.67
N GLN A 138 13.15 -16.28 -10.98
CA GLN A 138 12.29 -15.33 -11.70
C GLN A 138 10.82 -15.44 -11.29
N LEU A 139 10.31 -16.64 -11.00
CA LEU A 139 8.96 -16.84 -10.48
C LEU A 139 8.84 -16.29 -9.05
N ASP A 140 9.84 -16.53 -8.21
CA ASP A 140 9.90 -16.00 -6.85
C ASP A 140 9.94 -14.46 -6.86
N MET A 141 10.67 -13.84 -7.80
CA MET A 141 10.73 -12.38 -7.99
C MET A 141 9.57 -11.80 -8.83
N GLY A 142 8.77 -12.67 -9.45
CA GLY A 142 7.82 -12.27 -10.49
C GLY A 142 6.55 -11.64 -9.92
N GLU A 143 5.82 -10.93 -10.77
CA GLU A 143 4.52 -10.30 -10.45
C GLU A 143 3.44 -11.28 -9.94
N ARG A 144 3.68 -12.59 -9.99
CA ARG A 144 2.74 -13.65 -9.60
C ARG A 144 3.46 -14.83 -8.93
N SER A 145 4.13 -14.56 -7.81
CA SER A 145 4.74 -15.58 -6.92
C SER A 145 3.75 -16.65 -6.45
N GLY A 146 2.44 -16.37 -6.51
CA GLY A 146 1.39 -17.35 -6.20
C GLY A 146 1.17 -17.58 -4.70
N ASP A 147 1.77 -16.74 -3.85
CA ASP A 147 1.62 -16.74 -2.39
C ASP A 147 0.29 -16.14 -1.90
N GLY A 148 -0.54 -15.64 -2.83
CA GLY A 148 -1.83 -15.03 -2.53
C GLY A 148 -1.74 -13.58 -2.06
N ILE A 149 -0.58 -12.95 -2.22
CA ILE A 149 -0.31 -11.55 -1.86
C ILE A 149 -0.08 -10.75 -3.14
N MET A 150 -0.88 -9.71 -3.35
CA MET A 150 -0.72 -8.80 -4.49
C MET A 150 -0.12 -7.47 -4.03
N GLY A 151 1.10 -7.19 -4.49
CA GLY A 151 1.75 -5.88 -4.34
C GLY A 151 1.37 -4.89 -5.44
N PRO A 152 1.73 -3.60 -5.29
CA PRO A 152 1.46 -2.57 -6.29
C PRO A 152 2.08 -2.89 -7.66
N ASP A 153 3.31 -3.40 -7.70
CA ASP A 153 4.02 -3.68 -8.96
C ASP A 153 3.41 -4.85 -9.73
N SER A 154 2.92 -5.87 -9.01
CA SER A 154 2.20 -7.02 -9.56
C SER A 154 0.76 -6.74 -10.02
N THR A 155 0.27 -5.51 -9.81
CA THR A 155 -1.13 -5.16 -10.05
C THR A 155 -1.27 -4.38 -11.34
N PRO A 156 -2.27 -4.69 -12.21
CA PRO A 156 -2.53 -3.88 -13.40
C PRO A 156 -2.73 -2.40 -13.04
N GLU A 157 -2.23 -1.49 -13.87
CA GLU A 157 -2.17 -0.04 -13.58
C GLU A 157 -3.48 0.54 -13.01
N LYS A 158 -4.62 0.13 -13.59
CA LYS A 158 -5.97 0.52 -13.15
C LYS A 158 -6.32 0.21 -11.69
N PHE A 159 -5.64 -0.74 -11.06
CA PHE A 159 -5.90 -1.20 -9.69
C PHE A 159 -4.75 -0.89 -8.72
N LYS A 160 -3.62 -0.32 -9.21
CA LYS A 160 -2.49 0.01 -8.34
C LYS A 160 -2.87 0.98 -7.24
N GLY A 161 -3.60 2.04 -7.58
CA GLY A 161 -4.10 3.01 -6.58
C GLY A 161 -4.91 2.33 -5.47
N PHE A 162 -5.84 1.45 -5.86
CA PHE A 162 -6.67 0.71 -4.90
C PHE A 162 -5.85 -0.18 -3.96
N ILE A 163 -4.84 -0.89 -4.48
CA ILE A 163 -3.93 -1.70 -3.65
C ILE A 163 -3.11 -0.82 -2.70
N THR A 164 -2.58 0.30 -3.20
CA THR A 164 -1.85 1.28 -2.37
C THR A 164 -2.72 1.85 -1.25
N ASP A 165 -3.99 2.14 -1.51
CA ASP A 165 -4.95 2.63 -0.51
C ASP A 165 -5.25 1.58 0.56
N ILE A 166 -5.35 0.31 0.17
CA ILE A 166 -5.53 -0.78 1.14
C ILE A 166 -4.29 -0.94 2.02
N ILE A 167 -3.08 -0.86 1.43
CA ILE A 167 -1.83 -0.96 2.19
C ILE A 167 -1.69 0.21 3.15
N SER A 168 -2.01 1.44 2.73
CA SER A 168 -1.88 2.63 3.58
C SER A 168 -2.89 2.64 4.74
N THR A 169 -4.06 2.04 4.56
CA THR A 169 -5.12 1.99 5.57
C THR A 169 -5.04 0.79 6.51
N LEU A 170 -4.65 -0.39 6.00
CA LEU A 170 -4.64 -1.65 6.76
C LEU A 170 -3.23 -2.19 7.04
N GLY A 171 -2.17 -1.53 6.54
CA GLY A 171 -0.76 -1.83 6.83
C GLY A 171 -0.08 -2.86 5.91
N GLY A 172 -0.85 -3.60 5.11
CA GLY A 172 -0.34 -4.64 4.20
C GLY A 172 0.19 -5.91 4.89
N VAL A 173 0.42 -6.96 4.11
CA VAL A 173 1.07 -8.22 4.53
C VAL A 173 2.29 -8.46 3.67
N ASP A 174 3.37 -8.97 4.26
CA ASP A 174 4.61 -9.26 3.54
C ASP A 174 4.46 -10.50 2.66
N ASP A 175 4.86 -10.38 1.40
CA ASP A 175 5.03 -11.49 0.46
C ASP A 175 6.21 -12.39 0.88
N THR A 176 6.45 -13.48 0.14
CA THR A 176 7.59 -14.39 0.42
C THR A 176 8.96 -13.73 0.36
N ASN A 177 9.07 -12.55 -0.25
CA ASN A 177 10.29 -11.76 -0.40
C ASN A 177 10.35 -10.56 0.57
N GLY A 178 9.35 -10.35 1.42
CA GLY A 178 9.28 -9.22 2.34
C GLY A 178 8.72 -7.92 1.75
N VAL A 179 8.11 -7.97 0.57
CA VAL A 179 7.42 -6.84 -0.07
C VAL A 179 5.98 -6.75 0.44
N LYS A 180 5.54 -5.55 0.85
CA LYS A 180 4.17 -5.33 1.32
C LYS A 180 3.17 -5.41 0.17
N GLY A 181 2.17 -6.27 0.35
CA GLY A 181 1.03 -6.40 -0.54
C GLY A 181 -0.28 -6.61 0.22
N VAL A 182 -1.30 -7.05 -0.52
CA VAL A 182 -2.66 -7.23 -0.04
C VAL A 182 -3.11 -8.66 -0.31
N ASN A 183 -3.68 -9.32 0.70
CA ASN A 183 -4.28 -10.64 0.56
C ASN A 183 -5.82 -10.55 0.40
N ALA A 184 -6.46 -11.69 0.10
CA ALA A 184 -7.91 -11.76 -0.06
C ALA A 184 -8.71 -11.31 1.18
N GLY A 185 -8.21 -11.58 2.39
CA GLY A 185 -8.87 -11.16 3.63
C GLY A 185 -8.87 -9.64 3.82
N MET A 186 -7.76 -8.99 3.48
CA MET A 186 -7.64 -7.52 3.52
C MET A 186 -8.56 -6.85 2.50
N LEU A 187 -8.69 -7.41 1.29
CA LEU A 187 -9.64 -6.93 0.27
C LEU A 187 -11.08 -6.98 0.78
N THR A 188 -11.48 -8.07 1.43
CA THR A 188 -12.81 -8.20 2.03
C THR A 188 -13.02 -7.18 3.14
N SER A 189 -12.07 -7.09 4.07
CA SER A 189 -12.17 -6.17 5.22
C SER A 189 -12.22 -4.70 4.80
N PHE A 190 -11.40 -4.31 3.81
CA PHE A 190 -11.43 -2.96 3.26
C PHE A 190 -12.81 -2.66 2.66
N ASN A 191 -13.33 -3.54 1.81
CA ASN A 191 -14.66 -3.36 1.19
C ASN A 191 -15.79 -3.28 2.23
N GLU A 192 -15.76 -4.11 3.27
CA GLU A 192 -16.74 -4.06 4.36
C GLU A 192 -16.68 -2.72 5.11
N LYS A 193 -15.47 -2.27 5.47
CA LYS A 193 -15.25 -0.99 6.15
C LYS A 193 -15.66 0.20 5.28
N SER A 194 -15.30 0.19 3.99
CA SER A 194 -15.70 1.23 3.04
C SER A 194 -17.21 1.30 2.88
N LYS A 195 -17.89 0.14 2.76
CA LYS A 195 -19.37 0.10 2.72
C LYS A 195 -19.99 0.61 4.01
N ALA A 196 -19.45 0.24 5.17
CA ALA A 196 -19.93 0.74 6.45
C ALA A 196 -19.79 2.26 6.55
N LEU A 197 -18.66 2.82 6.10
CA LEU A 197 -18.42 4.27 6.07
C LEU A 197 -19.37 4.99 5.10
N ILE A 198 -19.56 4.47 3.89
CA ILE A 198 -20.52 5.01 2.91
C ILE A 198 -21.94 4.94 3.49
N ASN A 199 -22.32 3.82 4.10
CA ASN A 199 -23.64 3.65 4.69
C ASN A 199 -23.86 4.62 5.84
N TRP A 200 -22.87 4.83 6.70
CA TRP A 200 -22.94 5.82 7.78
C TRP A 200 -23.14 7.23 7.20
N HIS A 201 -22.32 7.65 6.24
CA HIS A 201 -22.48 8.95 5.57
C HIS A 201 -23.83 9.10 4.84
N THR A 202 -24.35 8.03 4.26
CA THR A 202 -25.63 8.08 3.51
C THR A 202 -26.83 8.07 4.45
N HIS A 203 -26.80 7.30 5.55
CA HIS A 203 -27.87 7.28 6.54
C HIS A 203 -28.01 8.63 7.28
N GLU A 204 -26.91 9.35 7.50
CA GLU A 204 -26.95 10.71 8.07
C GLU A 204 -27.64 11.71 7.13
N LYS A 205 -27.45 11.60 5.81
CA LYS A 205 -28.11 12.47 4.83
C LYS A 205 -29.63 12.27 4.74
N GLU A 206 -30.12 11.04 4.94
CA GLU A 206 -31.55 10.72 4.79
C GLU A 206 -32.37 10.81 6.09
N THR A 207 -31.73 10.67 7.26
CA THR A 207 -32.48 10.48 8.51
C THR A 207 -32.29 11.57 9.55
N ILE A 208 -31.25 12.40 9.46
CA ILE A 208 -31.01 13.45 10.45
C ILE A 208 -30.61 14.76 9.76
N ARG A 209 -31.60 15.46 9.21
CA ARG A 209 -31.50 16.92 9.17
C ARG A 209 -31.40 17.36 10.63
N VAL A 210 -30.22 17.73 11.09
CA VAL A 210 -30.04 18.48 12.33
C VAL A 210 -29.88 19.93 11.90
N PRO A 211 -30.97 20.73 11.80
CA PRO A 211 -30.86 22.13 11.39
C PRO A 211 -29.93 22.93 12.30
N GLU A 212 -29.70 22.43 13.51
CA GLU A 212 -28.77 23.01 14.48
C GLU A 212 -27.30 22.84 14.05
N ILE A 213 -26.90 21.68 13.48
CA ILE A 213 -25.52 21.37 13.05
C ILE A 213 -25.28 21.75 11.59
N LEU A 214 -26.28 21.61 10.71
CA LEU A 214 -26.21 21.94 9.29
C LEU A 214 -27.23 23.03 8.92
N PRO A 215 -27.06 24.27 9.43
CA PRO A 215 -28.06 25.34 9.28
C PRO A 215 -28.40 25.71 7.83
N LEU A 216 -27.48 25.51 6.89
CA LEU A 216 -27.67 25.78 5.46
C LEU A 216 -27.54 24.50 4.60
N ASP A 217 -27.79 23.33 5.19
CA ASP A 217 -27.62 22.01 4.57
C ASP A 217 -26.23 21.89 3.89
N GLU A 218 -26.18 21.50 2.61
CA GLU A 218 -24.96 21.34 1.80
C GLU A 218 -24.13 22.62 1.67
N LYS A 219 -24.72 23.80 1.91
CA LYS A 219 -24.02 25.09 1.83
C LYS A 219 -23.31 25.46 3.15
N THR A 220 -23.57 24.74 4.25
CA THR A 220 -23.04 25.04 5.58
C THR A 220 -21.52 25.12 5.59
N ALA A 221 -20.83 24.11 5.04
CA ALA A 221 -19.37 24.05 5.02
C ALA A 221 -18.74 25.24 4.29
N ASN A 222 -19.27 25.59 3.11
CA ASN A 222 -18.78 26.71 2.32
C ASN A 222 -19.04 28.05 3.03
N ALA A 223 -20.24 28.23 3.60
CA ALA A 223 -20.60 29.43 4.34
C ALA A 223 -19.77 29.62 5.62
N HIS A 224 -19.49 28.54 6.35
CA HIS A 224 -18.63 28.56 7.54
C HIS A 224 -17.18 28.92 7.19
N ASN A 225 -16.60 28.33 6.15
CA ASN A 225 -15.25 28.67 5.69
C ASN A 225 -15.12 30.15 5.32
N LYS A 226 -16.11 30.72 4.61
CA LYS A 226 -16.14 32.16 4.29
C LYS A 226 -16.23 33.04 5.54
N MET A 227 -17.01 32.62 6.54
CA MET A 227 -17.08 33.30 7.84
C MET A 227 -15.73 33.26 8.55
N LEU A 228 -15.07 32.10 8.61
CA LEU A 228 -13.76 31.94 9.24
C LEU A 228 -12.68 32.81 8.57
N GLU A 229 -12.68 32.91 7.25
CA GLU A 229 -11.72 33.72 6.49
C GLU A 229 -11.77 35.20 6.89
N LEU A 230 -12.97 35.74 7.15
CA LEU A 230 -13.17 37.13 7.51
C LEU A 230 -13.30 37.37 9.02
N LYS A 231 -13.35 36.30 9.83
CA LYS A 231 -13.66 36.35 11.27
C LYS A 231 -12.77 37.33 12.01
N VAL A 232 -11.45 37.19 11.83
CA VAL A 232 -10.45 38.03 12.50
C VAL A 232 -10.61 39.50 12.07
N LEU A 233 -10.82 39.76 10.77
CA LEU A 233 -10.97 41.12 10.25
C LEU A 233 -12.22 41.83 10.80
N PHE A 234 -13.35 41.13 10.89
CA PHE A 234 -14.58 41.69 11.48
C PHE A 234 -14.43 41.87 13.00
N ASP A 235 -13.86 40.90 13.71
CA ASP A 235 -13.62 40.99 15.15
C ASP A 235 -12.68 42.17 15.50
N ASP A 236 -11.59 42.35 14.74
CA ASP A 236 -10.66 43.46 14.90
C ASP A 236 -11.31 44.80 14.55
N TYR A 237 -12.16 44.87 13.52
CA TYR A 237 -12.90 46.08 13.16
C TYR A 237 -13.86 46.52 14.28
N PHE A 238 -14.69 45.60 14.81
CA PHE A 238 -15.59 45.94 15.91
C PHE A 238 -14.85 46.21 17.23
N LEU A 239 -13.69 45.59 17.46
CA LEU A 239 -12.79 45.97 18.55
C LEU A 239 -12.26 47.41 18.36
N LEU A 240 -11.87 47.78 17.14
CA LEU A 240 -11.42 49.13 16.81
C LEU A 240 -12.54 50.17 17.01
N CYS A 241 -13.78 49.90 16.57
CA CYS A 241 -14.93 50.79 16.79
C CYS A 241 -15.21 51.00 18.29
N ARG A 242 -15.22 49.92 19.09
CA ARG A 242 -15.39 50.02 20.55
C ARG A 242 -14.26 50.82 21.21
N THR A 243 -13.02 50.58 20.78
CA THR A 243 -11.85 51.33 21.28
C THR A 243 -11.96 52.81 20.93
N TYR A 244 -12.45 53.12 19.73
CA TYR A 244 -12.72 54.49 19.29
C TYR A 244 -13.81 55.16 20.12
N SER A 245 -14.89 54.44 20.43
CA SER A 245 -16.01 54.96 21.26
C SER A 245 -15.63 55.27 22.70
N LEU A 246 -14.68 54.54 23.28
CA LEU A 246 -14.23 54.73 24.66
C LEU A 246 -13.24 55.88 24.84
N ASN A 247 -12.75 56.46 23.74
CA ASN A 247 -11.67 57.43 23.78
C ASN A 247 -12.08 58.74 23.09
N GLU A 248 -12.69 59.64 23.85
CA GLU A 248 -13.08 61.00 23.42
C GLU A 248 -11.91 61.79 22.80
N LEU A 249 -10.65 61.43 23.09
CA LEU A 249 -9.48 62.07 22.46
C LEU A 249 -9.31 61.71 20.98
N LEU A 250 -9.94 60.62 20.51
CA LEU A 250 -9.96 60.21 19.11
C LEU A 250 -11.09 60.88 18.31
N GLU A 251 -12.05 61.55 18.97
CA GLU A 251 -13.12 62.33 18.32
C GLU A 251 -12.64 63.68 17.74
N ARG A 252 -11.37 64.04 17.91
CA ARG A 252 -10.79 65.25 17.30
C ARG A 252 -10.97 65.19 15.77
N GLU A 253 -11.23 66.34 15.13
CA GLU A 253 -11.44 66.47 13.66
C GLU A 253 -10.36 65.78 12.79
N HIS A 254 -9.19 65.53 13.38
CA HIS A 254 -8.10 64.75 12.82
C HIS A 254 -7.60 63.72 13.84
N PRO A 255 -8.15 62.48 13.88
CA PRO A 255 -7.51 61.42 14.65
C PRO A 255 -6.13 61.14 14.05
N PRO A 256 -5.11 60.78 14.86
CA PRO A 256 -3.74 60.58 14.42
C PRO A 256 -3.53 59.26 13.65
N PHE A 257 -4.52 58.80 12.87
CA PHE A 257 -4.32 57.76 11.86
C PHE A 257 -3.60 58.38 10.66
N VAL A 258 -2.38 58.88 10.89
CA VAL A 258 -1.53 59.37 9.79
C VAL A 258 -0.94 58.13 9.15
N CYS A 259 -1.25 57.90 7.86
CA CYS A 259 -0.52 56.92 7.07
C CYS A 259 0.98 57.27 7.16
N PRO A 260 1.85 56.34 7.59
CA PRO A 260 3.28 56.60 7.59
C PRO A 260 3.76 56.98 6.18
N ASP A 261 4.64 57.98 6.08
CA ASP A 261 5.12 58.49 4.79
C ASP A 261 5.86 57.40 3.98
N ASP A 262 6.47 56.44 4.68
CA ASP A 262 7.26 55.37 4.08
C ASP A 262 6.41 54.30 3.36
N VAL A 263 5.09 54.30 3.56
CA VAL A 263 4.15 53.40 2.87
C VAL A 263 4.19 53.59 1.35
N PHE A 264 4.46 54.81 0.88
CA PHE A 264 4.49 55.14 -0.54
C PHE A 264 5.85 54.91 -1.21
N GLU A 265 6.88 54.49 -0.46
CA GLU A 265 8.23 54.26 -0.99
C GLU A 265 8.33 53.04 -1.90
N SER A 266 7.46 52.02 -1.73
CA SER A 266 7.46 50.84 -2.58
C SER A 266 6.08 50.18 -2.72
N PRO A 267 5.80 49.49 -3.84
CA PRO A 267 4.58 48.72 -4.01
C PRO A 267 4.38 47.61 -2.96
N GLU A 268 5.46 47.08 -2.38
CA GLU A 268 5.40 46.05 -1.34
C GLU A 268 4.92 46.63 -0.01
N LYS A 269 5.47 47.78 0.41
CA LYS A 269 5.03 48.48 1.62
C LYS A 269 3.57 48.92 1.52
N LEU A 270 3.15 49.40 0.33
CA LEU A 270 1.76 49.74 0.07
C LEU A 270 0.83 48.53 0.22
N LYS A 271 1.20 47.37 -0.31
CA LYS A 271 0.43 46.12 -0.15
C LYS A 271 0.35 45.67 1.30
N THR A 272 1.47 45.71 2.03
CA THR A 272 1.49 45.36 3.46
C THR A 272 0.59 46.28 4.28
N TYR A 273 0.63 47.59 4.01
CA TYR A 273 -0.26 48.55 4.65
C TYR A 273 -1.73 48.29 4.34
N MET A 274 -2.08 48.00 3.08
CA MET A 274 -3.46 47.68 2.69
C MET A 274 -3.99 46.39 3.34
N LEU A 275 -3.14 45.39 3.54
CA LEU A 275 -3.48 44.15 4.25
C LEU A 275 -3.65 44.36 5.77
N ALA A 276 -2.91 45.30 6.35
CA ALA A 276 -3.01 45.63 7.78
C ALA A 276 -4.09 46.68 8.10
N ALA A 277 -4.58 47.40 7.10
CA ALA A 277 -5.59 48.43 7.26
C ALA A 277 -6.97 47.83 7.64
N PRO A 278 -7.74 48.49 8.52
CA PRO A 278 -9.05 48.01 8.93
C PRO A 278 -10.04 47.93 7.76
N LEU A 279 -11.12 47.15 7.93
CA LEU A 279 -12.16 46.95 6.91
C LEU A 279 -12.80 48.25 6.40
N ALA A 280 -13.00 49.21 7.31
CA ALA A 280 -13.48 50.54 7.02
C ALA A 280 -12.94 51.53 8.06
N LYS A 281 -13.19 52.81 7.84
CA LYS A 281 -12.98 53.81 8.91
C LYS A 281 -13.91 53.49 10.09
N PRO A 282 -13.43 53.49 11.34
CA PRO A 282 -14.29 53.31 12.50
C PRO A 282 -15.33 54.43 12.58
N THR A 283 -16.55 54.07 12.94
CA THR A 283 -17.74 54.94 12.98
C THR A 283 -18.40 54.84 14.36
N LEU A 284 -19.10 55.91 14.75
CA LEU A 284 -20.07 55.90 15.83
C LEU A 284 -21.47 55.98 15.21
N PRO A 285 -22.39 55.03 15.46
CA PRO A 285 -22.30 53.84 16.32
C PRO A 285 -21.49 52.68 15.69
N ASP A 286 -21.18 51.60 16.46
CA ASP A 286 -20.42 50.40 16.06
C ASP A 286 -21.03 49.62 14.87
N ILE A 287 -21.01 50.23 13.69
CA ILE A 287 -21.64 49.76 12.47
C ILE A 287 -20.62 49.77 11.33
N LEU A 288 -20.51 48.66 10.61
CA LEU A 288 -19.86 48.64 9.32
C LEU A 288 -20.83 49.20 8.28
N ASP A 289 -20.56 50.41 7.80
CA ASP A 289 -21.34 51.10 6.77
C ASP A 289 -20.83 50.69 5.38
N LEU A 290 -21.64 49.90 4.67
CA LEU A 290 -21.32 49.37 3.34
C LEU A 290 -21.52 50.41 2.23
N THR A 291 -22.11 51.56 2.54
CA THR A 291 -22.29 52.69 1.61
C THR A 291 -21.06 53.62 1.57
N LYS A 292 -20.16 53.47 2.54
CA LYS A 292 -18.91 54.23 2.64
C LYS A 292 -17.73 53.45 2.05
N PRO A 293 -16.60 54.12 1.75
CA PRO A 293 -15.39 53.46 1.25
C PRO A 293 -14.92 52.34 2.18
N LEU A 294 -14.92 51.11 1.66
CA LEU A 294 -14.34 49.92 2.31
C LEU A 294 -12.90 49.70 1.85
N ASN A 295 -12.14 48.90 2.59
CA ASN A 295 -10.81 48.50 2.19
C ASN A 295 -10.86 47.74 0.84
N PRO A 296 -10.23 48.25 -0.23
CA PRO A 296 -10.28 47.64 -1.56
C PRO A 296 -9.73 46.21 -1.61
N GLN A 297 -8.86 45.83 -0.66
CA GLN A 297 -8.28 44.49 -0.60
C GLN A 297 -9.31 43.41 -0.22
N TYR A 298 -10.38 43.80 0.47
CA TYR A 298 -11.37 42.88 1.03
C TYR A 298 -12.78 43.08 0.46
N ILE A 299 -13.01 44.12 -0.36
CA ILE A 299 -14.34 44.51 -0.85
C ILE A 299 -15.09 43.35 -1.54
N ASP A 300 -14.45 42.63 -2.46
CA ASP A 300 -15.07 41.51 -3.18
C ASP A 300 -15.44 40.37 -2.23
N LYS A 301 -14.56 40.09 -1.24
CA LYS A 301 -14.81 39.06 -0.22
C LYS A 301 -15.93 39.46 0.74
N ILE A 302 -16.04 40.73 1.09
CA ILE A 302 -17.10 41.26 1.96
C ILE A 302 -18.46 41.11 1.25
N TYR A 303 -18.57 41.51 -0.02
CA TYR A 303 -19.83 41.39 -0.75
C TYR A 303 -20.21 39.93 -1.02
N ASP A 304 -19.26 39.08 -1.40
CA ASP A 304 -19.51 37.64 -1.53
C ASP A 304 -19.93 36.99 -0.19
N PHE A 305 -19.34 37.41 0.92
CA PHE A 305 -19.77 37.00 2.26
C PHE A 305 -21.18 37.50 2.60
N ILE A 306 -21.54 38.72 2.21
CA ILE A 306 -22.89 39.27 2.42
C ILE A 306 -23.92 38.44 1.65
N ASP A 307 -23.69 38.24 0.36
CA ASP A 307 -24.62 37.55 -0.53
C ASP A 307 -24.80 36.08 -0.15
N THR A 308 -23.73 35.41 0.28
CA THR A 308 -23.76 33.97 0.57
C THR A 308 -24.07 33.62 2.01
N VAL A 309 -23.59 34.41 2.97
CA VAL A 309 -23.70 34.11 4.40
C VAL A 309 -24.66 35.06 5.09
N VAL A 310 -24.46 36.38 5.00
CA VAL A 310 -25.28 37.35 5.76
C VAL A 310 -26.75 37.26 5.36
N MET A 311 -27.06 37.25 4.07
CA MET A 311 -28.43 37.13 3.56
C MET A 311 -29.10 35.80 3.93
N SER A 312 -28.32 34.72 4.04
CA SER A 312 -28.83 33.41 4.46
C SER A 312 -29.19 33.39 5.95
N VAL A 313 -28.45 34.11 6.79
CA VAL A 313 -28.65 34.15 8.26
C VAL A 313 -29.60 35.28 8.69
N ILE A 314 -29.65 36.36 7.90
CA ILE A 314 -30.41 37.58 8.14
C ILE A 314 -31.16 37.92 6.84
N PRO A 315 -32.33 37.32 6.59
CA PRO A 315 -33.06 37.50 5.34
C PRO A 315 -33.47 38.94 5.04
N ASP A 316 -33.71 39.74 6.08
CA ASP A 316 -34.12 41.15 5.98
C ASP A 316 -32.92 42.13 6.04
N PHE A 317 -31.72 41.67 5.67
CA PHE A 317 -30.54 42.53 5.66
C PHE A 317 -30.68 43.64 4.61
N ASN A 318 -30.47 44.90 5.02
CA ASN A 318 -30.74 46.07 4.19
C ASN A 318 -29.61 46.47 3.23
N TYR A 319 -28.51 45.69 3.16
CA TYR A 319 -27.31 46.00 2.35
C TYR A 319 -26.59 47.32 2.67
N GLU A 320 -27.04 48.07 3.68
CA GLU A 320 -26.47 49.36 4.02
C GLU A 320 -25.51 49.26 5.20
N THR A 321 -25.90 48.53 6.26
CA THR A 321 -25.13 48.52 7.51
C THR A 321 -25.10 47.15 8.17
N LEU A 322 -23.92 46.67 8.55
CA LEU A 322 -23.74 45.49 9.40
C LEU A 322 -23.32 45.89 10.81
N THR A 323 -24.15 45.56 11.80
CA THR A 323 -23.92 45.87 13.21
C THR A 323 -23.12 44.77 13.92
N GLU A 324 -22.42 45.09 15.01
CA GLU A 324 -21.72 44.09 15.84
C GLU A 324 -22.67 42.99 16.33
N LYS A 325 -23.92 43.35 16.68
CA LYS A 325 -24.95 42.39 17.11
C LYS A 325 -25.29 41.37 16.02
N GLN A 326 -25.38 41.81 14.77
CA GLN A 326 -25.62 40.94 13.62
C GLN A 326 -24.40 40.04 13.36
N TRP A 327 -23.18 40.58 13.51
CA TRP A 327 -21.96 39.79 13.42
C TRP A 327 -21.88 38.69 14.49
N ILE A 328 -22.20 39.01 15.75
CA ILE A 328 -22.29 38.01 16.83
C ILE A 328 -23.36 36.95 16.52
N LYS A 329 -24.52 37.37 15.98
CA LYS A 329 -25.57 36.44 15.55
C LYS A 329 -25.07 35.44 14.50
N ILE A 330 -24.31 35.92 13.50
CA ILE A 330 -23.70 35.06 12.47
C ILE A 330 -22.70 34.09 13.08
N LYS A 331 -21.82 34.54 13.99
CA LYS A 331 -20.89 33.65 14.70
C LYS A 331 -21.62 32.55 15.47
N ASN A 332 -22.67 32.91 16.21
CA ASN A 332 -23.46 31.95 16.98
C ASN A 332 -24.25 30.98 16.10
N TYR A 333 -24.65 31.40 14.90
CA TYR A 333 -25.38 30.57 13.95
C TYR A 333 -24.58 29.37 13.44
N PHE A 334 -23.25 29.51 13.36
CA PHE A 334 -22.36 28.42 12.94
C PHE A 334 -21.67 27.69 14.11
N LEU A 335 -21.88 28.11 15.37
CA LEU A 335 -21.23 27.52 16.53
C LEU A 335 -21.45 25.99 16.67
N PRO A 336 -22.63 25.42 16.37
CA PRO A 336 -22.81 23.97 16.48
C PRO A 336 -22.19 23.15 15.33
N TYR A 337 -21.66 23.82 14.29
CA TYR A 337 -20.95 23.19 13.17
C TYR A 337 -19.43 23.12 13.39
N GLU A 338 -18.89 24.00 14.25
CA GLU A 338 -17.50 23.94 14.74
C GLU A 338 -17.29 22.74 15.66
#